data_AF-U7HMG6-F1
#
_entry.id   AF-U7HMG6-F1
#
_cell.length_a   1.000
_cell.length_b   1.000
_cell.length_c   1.000
_cell.angle_alpha   90.00
_cell.angle_beta   90.00
_cell.angle_gamma   90.00
#
_symmetry.space_group_name_H-M   'P 1'
#
loop_
_entity.id
_entity.type
_entity.pdbx_description
1 polymer ?
#
loop_
_entity_poly.entity_id
_entity_poly.type
_entity_poly.pdbx_seq_one_letter_code
_entity_poly.pdbx_strand_id
1 'polypeptide(L)'
;MLMAIGAVIAGLILLVWSADKFVEGAAATAKHLGMPTLLIGMVIIGFGTSAPELAVSAMAASDGNPGLALGNGYGSNITNIALIVGLTAIIAPIAVHSQVIRKELPLLVVLTLIAGAQLIDGELSRLDGWVLLGVFAAVMGWSIYQGIRGKADPLGGDAESEIVAHPMPLKTAIIWLVIGLILLIVSSRLLVWGAVAIAQSLGVSDLIIGLTIVAIGTSLPELASAIAAVKKNEHDLILGNILGSGIFNTLAVVGLAAAIQPLSVDPEVLYRDWTLMLGLTLALLVMGFGLTGWRKLVSRVDGALLLAVYIGYTGYLFSTVVSAA
;
A
#
# COMPACT_ATOMS: atom_id res chain seq x y z
N MET A 1 -19.91 -19.55 -3.83
CA MET A 1 -19.29 -19.19 -2.53
C MET A 1 -17.98 -19.94 -2.26
N LEU A 2 -17.95 -21.26 -2.02
CA LEU A 2 -16.71 -21.99 -1.66
C LEU A 2 -15.55 -21.82 -2.67
N MET A 3 -15.85 -21.91 -3.98
CA MET A 3 -14.84 -21.68 -5.02
C MET A 3 -14.28 -20.25 -5.01
N ALA A 4 -15.12 -19.26 -4.70
CA ALA A 4 -14.71 -17.86 -4.65
C ALA A 4 -13.80 -17.59 -3.43
N ILE A 5 -14.15 -18.13 -2.26
CA ILE A 5 -13.29 -18.08 -1.06
C ILE A 5 -11.96 -18.80 -1.33
N GLY A 6 -12.00 -19.98 -1.95
CA GLY A 6 -10.80 -20.71 -2.35
C GLY A 6 -9.92 -19.91 -3.31
N ALA A 7 -10.53 -19.23 -4.29
CA ALA A 7 -9.84 -18.36 -5.23
C ALA A 7 -9.19 -17.14 -4.54
N VAL A 8 -9.88 -16.50 -3.58
CA VAL A 8 -9.29 -15.41 -2.80
C VAL A 8 -8.08 -15.90 -1.98
N ILE A 9 -8.22 -17.01 -1.25
CA ILE A 9 -7.13 -17.53 -0.41
C ILE A 9 -5.93 -17.96 -1.27
N ALA A 10 -6.17 -18.76 -2.31
CA ALA A 10 -5.11 -19.21 -3.21
C ALA A 10 -4.48 -18.04 -3.98
N GLY A 11 -5.32 -17.09 -4.41
CA GLY A 11 -4.92 -15.86 -5.07
C GLY A 11 -3.98 -15.04 -4.19
N LEU A 12 -4.36 -14.76 -2.94
CA LEU A 12 -3.52 -14.01 -1.99
C LEU A 12 -2.18 -14.69 -1.71
N ILE A 13 -2.19 -16.00 -1.43
CA ILE A 13 -0.96 -16.75 -1.16
C ILE A 13 -0.03 -16.68 -2.38
N LEU A 14 -0.56 -16.91 -3.58
CA LEU A 14 0.23 -16.88 -4.81
C LEU A 14 0.67 -15.45 -5.15
N LEU A 15 -0.13 -14.43 -4.85
CA LEU A 15 0.15 -13.03 -5.09
C LEU A 15 1.36 -12.56 -4.26
N VAL A 16 1.32 -12.79 -2.95
CA VAL A 16 2.43 -12.45 -2.05
C VAL A 16 3.71 -13.18 -2.47
N TRP A 17 3.62 -14.50 -2.69
CA TRP A 17 4.78 -15.28 -3.08
C TRP A 17 5.37 -14.87 -4.44
N SER A 18 4.52 -14.56 -5.42
CA SER A 18 4.97 -14.17 -6.75
C SER A 18 5.52 -12.74 -6.79
N ALA A 19 4.98 -11.83 -5.97
CA ALA A 19 5.54 -10.50 -5.78
C ALA A 19 6.98 -10.56 -5.27
N ASP A 20 7.26 -11.35 -4.22
CA ASP A 20 8.62 -11.54 -3.71
C ASP A 20 9.58 -12.03 -4.81
N LYS A 21 9.17 -13.04 -5.58
CA LYS A 21 10.00 -13.58 -6.68
C LYS A 21 10.21 -12.59 -7.80
N PHE A 22 9.17 -11.82 -8.14
CA PHE A 22 9.26 -10.75 -9.13
C PHE A 22 10.25 -9.67 -8.69
N VAL A 23 10.18 -9.22 -7.44
CA VAL A 23 11.05 -8.18 -6.88
C VAL A 23 12.49 -8.65 -6.78
N GLU A 24 12.74 -9.87 -6.30
CA GLU A 24 14.08 -10.48 -6.27
C GLU A 24 14.68 -10.55 -7.69
N GLY A 25 13.91 -11.03 -8.67
CA GLY A 25 14.32 -11.12 -10.07
C GLY A 25 14.60 -9.75 -10.69
N ALA A 26 13.76 -8.76 -10.41
CA ALA A 26 13.92 -7.38 -10.86
C ALA A 26 15.18 -6.74 -10.27
N ALA A 27 15.37 -6.85 -8.95
CA ALA A 27 16.52 -6.27 -8.27
C ALA A 27 17.84 -6.90 -8.75
N ALA A 28 17.88 -8.23 -8.88
CA ALA A 28 19.05 -8.93 -9.39
C ALA A 28 19.34 -8.60 -10.85
N THR A 29 18.31 -8.48 -11.70
CA THR A 29 18.47 -8.09 -13.10
C THR A 29 19.02 -6.67 -13.23
N ALA A 30 18.45 -5.71 -12.49
CA ALA A 30 18.92 -4.33 -12.50
C ALA A 30 20.38 -4.20 -12.02
N LYS A 31 20.78 -4.99 -11.01
CA LYS A 31 22.17 -5.05 -10.55
C LYS A 31 23.13 -5.52 -11.66
N HIS A 32 22.75 -6.54 -12.43
CA HIS A 32 23.54 -7.01 -13.58
C HIS A 32 23.63 -5.98 -14.71
N LEU A 33 22.62 -5.12 -14.85
CA LEU A 33 22.62 -4.02 -15.82
C LEU A 33 23.40 -2.78 -15.34
N GLY A 34 24.06 -2.86 -14.18
CA GLY A 34 24.87 -1.77 -13.64
C GLY A 34 24.07 -0.67 -12.94
N MET A 35 22.81 -0.93 -12.58
CA MET A 35 22.01 0.03 -11.81
C MET A 35 22.62 0.19 -10.40
N PRO A 36 22.85 1.43 -9.92
CA PRO A 36 23.29 1.69 -8.56
C PRO A 36 22.39 1.02 -7.51
N THR A 37 22.98 0.39 -6.48
CA THR A 37 22.24 -0.29 -5.39
C THR A 37 21.19 0.62 -4.75
N LEU A 38 21.51 1.90 -4.57
CA LEU A 38 20.60 2.90 -4.05
C LEU A 38 19.32 3.03 -4.91
N LEU A 39 19.45 3.04 -6.24
CA LEU A 39 18.29 3.12 -7.15
C LEU A 39 17.49 1.82 -7.17
N ILE A 40 18.16 0.68 -6.99
CA ILE A 40 17.47 -0.61 -6.86
C ILE A 40 16.60 -0.60 -5.59
N GLY A 41 17.13 -0.13 -4.46
CA GLY A 41 16.37 0.01 -3.21
C GLY A 41 15.20 0.98 -3.34
N MET A 42 15.47 2.21 -3.80
CA MET A 42 14.45 3.26 -3.88
C MET A 42 13.34 2.97 -4.90
N VAL A 43 13.70 2.37 -6.04
CA VAL A 43 12.74 2.16 -7.14
C VAL A 43 12.23 0.74 -7.14
N ILE A 44 13.09 -0.27 -7.23
CA ILE A 44 12.62 -1.64 -7.46
C ILE A 44 12.03 -2.23 -6.19
N ILE A 45 12.68 -2.05 -5.04
CA ILE A 45 12.20 -2.62 -3.79
C ILE A 45 11.00 -1.82 -3.27
N GLY A 46 11.05 -0.49 -3.31
CA GLY A 46 9.92 0.37 -2.91
C GLY A 46 8.66 0.15 -3.77
N PHE A 47 8.81 -0.05 -5.08
CA PHE A 47 7.69 -0.42 -5.96
C PHE A 47 7.27 -1.88 -5.77
N GLY A 48 8.22 -2.72 -5.34
CA GLY A 48 8.07 -4.15 -5.17
C GLY A 48 7.11 -4.53 -4.05
N THR A 49 7.18 -3.84 -2.92
CA THR A 49 6.25 -4.08 -1.80
C THR A 49 4.81 -3.72 -2.17
N SER A 50 4.61 -2.70 -3.00
CA SER A 50 3.28 -2.30 -3.51
C SER A 50 2.91 -2.93 -4.85
N ALA A 51 3.69 -3.91 -5.34
CA ALA A 51 3.38 -4.63 -6.57
C ALA A 51 2.07 -5.43 -6.48
N PRO A 52 1.73 -6.11 -5.36
CA PRO A 52 0.42 -6.73 -5.16
C PRO A 52 -0.74 -5.76 -5.37
N GLU A 53 -0.71 -4.59 -4.73
CA GLU A 53 -1.75 -3.56 -4.79
C GLU A 53 -1.95 -3.05 -6.21
N LEU A 54 -0.85 -2.72 -6.88
CA LEU A 54 -0.87 -2.24 -8.25
C LEU A 54 -1.42 -3.29 -9.21
N ALA A 55 -0.97 -4.54 -9.08
CA ALA A 55 -1.42 -5.62 -9.95
C ALA A 55 -2.90 -5.94 -9.77
N VAL A 56 -3.38 -5.99 -8.52
CA VAL A 56 -4.79 -6.24 -8.20
C VAL A 56 -5.67 -5.08 -8.66
N SER A 57 -5.26 -3.84 -8.41
CA SER A 57 -6.06 -2.66 -8.76
C SER A 57 -6.10 -2.40 -10.27
N ALA A 58 -4.98 -2.61 -10.97
CA ALA A 58 -4.94 -2.54 -12.43
C ALA A 58 -5.80 -3.64 -13.06
N MET A 59 -5.75 -4.87 -12.54
CA MET A 59 -6.58 -5.98 -13.00
C MET A 59 -8.06 -5.72 -12.73
N ALA A 60 -8.41 -5.29 -11.52
CA ALA A 60 -9.79 -4.97 -11.15
C ALA A 60 -10.39 -3.86 -12.02
N ALA A 61 -9.64 -2.78 -12.26
CA ALA A 61 -10.06 -1.71 -13.16
C ALA A 61 -10.22 -2.21 -14.60
N SER A 62 -9.28 -3.04 -15.09
CA SER A 62 -9.34 -3.62 -16.44
C SER A 62 -10.50 -4.59 -16.63
N ASP A 63 -10.88 -5.33 -15.59
CA ASP A 63 -12.03 -6.23 -15.58
C ASP A 63 -13.37 -5.50 -15.32
N GLY A 64 -13.36 -4.15 -15.26
CA GLY A 64 -14.58 -3.33 -15.14
C GLY A 64 -15.10 -3.17 -13.71
N ASN A 65 -14.29 -3.48 -12.69
CA ASN A 65 -14.64 -3.35 -11.26
C ASN A 65 -13.75 -2.29 -10.58
N PRO A 66 -13.80 -1.01 -11.01
CA PRO A 66 -12.92 0.04 -10.48
C PRO A 66 -13.18 0.36 -9.01
N GLY A 67 -14.38 0.06 -8.48
CA GLY A 67 -14.68 0.17 -7.05
C GLY A 67 -13.81 -0.74 -6.19
N LEU A 68 -13.51 -1.96 -6.66
CA LEU A 68 -12.58 -2.87 -6.00
C LEU A 68 -11.15 -2.30 -5.97
N ALA A 69 -10.73 -1.66 -7.06
CA ALA A 69 -9.42 -1.03 -7.18
C ALA A 69 -9.27 0.17 -6.23
N LEU A 70 -10.29 1.04 -6.17
CA LEU A 70 -10.32 2.17 -5.25
C LEU A 70 -10.33 1.70 -3.78
N GLY A 71 -11.15 0.68 -3.49
CA GLY A 71 -11.22 0.06 -2.17
C GLY A 71 -9.90 -0.56 -1.75
N ASN A 72 -9.20 -1.24 -2.67
CA ASN A 72 -7.86 -1.75 -2.40
C ASN A 72 -6.87 -0.61 -2.09
N GLY A 73 -6.85 0.45 -2.91
CA GLY A 73 -5.93 1.59 -2.69
C GLY A 73 -6.12 2.30 -1.34
N TYR A 74 -7.35 2.76 -1.03
CA TYR A 74 -7.61 3.45 0.24
C TYR A 74 -7.66 2.50 1.43
N GLY A 75 -8.17 1.28 1.22
CA GLY A 75 -8.19 0.22 2.23
C GLY A 75 -6.77 -0.12 2.69
N SER A 76 -5.83 -0.31 1.76
CA SER A 76 -4.43 -0.62 2.12
C SER A 76 -3.79 0.51 2.94
N ASN A 77 -4.12 1.77 2.68
CA ASN A 77 -3.64 2.88 3.51
C ASN A 77 -4.23 2.87 4.93
N ILE A 78 -5.53 2.60 5.04
CA ILE A 78 -6.21 2.45 6.33
C ILE A 78 -5.63 1.25 7.09
N THR A 79 -5.45 0.11 6.45
CA THR A 79 -4.83 -1.09 7.01
C THR A 79 -3.39 -0.81 7.43
N ASN A 80 -2.58 -0.18 6.59
CA ASN A 80 -1.18 0.12 6.90
C ASN A 80 -1.06 0.99 8.17
N ILE A 81 -1.85 2.06 8.29
CA ILE A 81 -1.77 2.95 9.44
C ILE A 81 -2.48 2.35 10.67
N ALA A 82 -3.72 1.92 10.52
CA ALA A 82 -4.52 1.53 11.68
C ALA A 82 -4.21 0.11 12.17
N LEU A 83 -4.03 -0.85 11.25
CA LEU A 83 -3.70 -2.24 11.59
C LEU A 83 -2.19 -2.45 11.79
N ILE A 84 -1.36 -2.12 10.80
CA ILE A 84 0.06 -2.51 10.83
C ILE A 84 0.84 -1.65 11.82
N VAL A 85 0.79 -0.32 11.71
CA VAL A 85 1.41 0.57 12.71
C VAL A 85 0.78 0.35 14.09
N GLY A 86 -0.53 0.15 14.15
CA GLY A 86 -1.24 -0.16 15.40
C GLY A 86 -0.70 -1.40 16.12
N LEU A 87 -0.65 -2.53 15.42
CA LEU A 87 -0.17 -3.80 15.96
C LEU A 87 1.31 -3.75 16.32
N THR A 88 2.13 -3.19 15.44
CA THR A 88 3.58 -3.11 15.67
C THR A 88 3.92 -2.21 16.85
N ALA A 89 3.23 -1.08 17.03
CA ALA A 89 3.41 -0.18 18.17
C ALA A 89 3.02 -0.83 19.51
N ILE A 90 2.02 -1.73 19.53
CA ILE A 90 1.68 -2.52 20.73
C ILE A 90 2.80 -3.49 21.08
N ILE A 91 3.36 -4.19 20.09
CA ILE A 91 4.47 -5.13 20.29
C ILE A 91 5.69 -4.36 20.83
N ALA A 92 6.09 -3.31 20.11
CA ALA A 92 7.21 -2.48 20.48
C ALA A 92 6.98 -1.01 20.09
N PRO A 93 7.20 -0.04 21.00
CA PRO A 93 7.11 1.38 20.67
C PRO A 93 7.99 1.74 19.46
N ILE A 94 7.41 2.48 18.52
CA ILE A 94 8.06 2.78 17.24
C ILE A 94 8.74 4.14 17.33
N ALA A 95 10.06 4.16 17.23
CA ALA A 95 10.83 5.39 17.13
C ALA A 95 10.58 6.03 15.75
N VAL A 96 10.29 7.32 15.75
CA VAL A 96 9.95 8.06 14.54
C VAL A 96 11.11 8.96 14.14
N HIS A 97 11.67 8.70 12.96
CA HIS A 97 12.76 9.51 12.45
C HIS A 97 12.31 10.94 12.16
N SER A 98 13.18 11.93 12.41
CA SER A 98 12.81 13.35 12.27
C SER A 98 12.51 13.74 10.83
N GLN A 99 13.07 13.02 9.86
CA GLN A 99 12.80 13.25 8.44
C GLN A 99 11.42 12.76 8.04
N VAL A 100 10.99 11.60 8.53
CA VAL A 100 9.65 11.04 8.34
C VAL A 100 8.58 12.04 8.78
N ILE A 101 8.74 12.57 10.00
CA ILE A 101 7.80 13.55 10.58
C ILE A 101 7.76 14.88 9.82
N ARG A 102 8.92 15.38 9.38
CA ARG A 102 9.02 16.74 8.82
C ARG A 102 8.86 16.80 7.31
N LYS A 103 8.99 15.67 6.61
CA LYS A 103 8.90 15.62 5.15
C LYS A 103 7.84 14.64 4.67
N GLU A 104 7.92 13.37 5.06
CA GLU A 104 7.07 12.31 4.48
C GLU A 104 5.63 12.38 4.95
N LEU A 105 5.40 12.54 6.25
CA LEU A 105 4.04 12.66 6.80
C LEU A 105 3.32 13.91 6.24
N PRO A 106 3.92 15.12 6.26
CA PRO A 106 3.32 16.30 5.61
C PRO A 106 3.10 16.10 4.12
N LEU A 107 4.03 15.46 3.41
CA LEU A 107 3.86 15.13 2.00
C LEU A 107 2.65 14.21 1.80
N LEU A 108 2.55 13.12 2.55
CA LEU A 108 1.42 12.20 2.48
C LEU A 108 0.09 12.91 2.78
N VAL A 109 0.04 13.81 3.77
CA VAL A 109 -1.15 14.63 4.03
C VAL A 109 -1.53 15.46 2.80
N VAL A 110 -0.57 16.16 2.18
CA VAL A 110 -0.82 16.97 0.98
C VAL A 110 -1.31 16.10 -0.19
N LEU A 111 -0.69 14.94 -0.41
CA LEU A 111 -1.08 14.02 -1.47
C LEU A 111 -2.47 13.43 -1.23
N THR A 112 -2.79 13.09 0.02
CA THR A 112 -4.14 12.66 0.42
C THR A 112 -5.17 13.76 0.20
N LEU A 113 -4.82 15.03 0.46
CA LEU A 113 -5.70 16.16 0.17
C LEU A 113 -5.92 16.36 -1.33
N ILE A 114 -4.88 16.20 -2.15
CA ILE A 114 -5.00 16.24 -3.62
C ILE A 114 -5.95 15.14 -4.08
N ALA A 115 -5.76 13.90 -3.62
CA ALA A 115 -6.64 12.79 -3.97
C ALA A 115 -8.09 13.03 -3.50
N GLY A 116 -8.29 13.58 -2.29
CA GLY A 116 -9.61 13.90 -1.77
C GLY A 116 -10.33 14.99 -2.54
N ALA A 117 -9.59 16.00 -3.04
CA ALA A 117 -10.15 17.06 -3.86
C ALA A 117 -10.78 16.53 -5.16
N GLN A 118 -10.21 15.45 -5.72
CA GLN A 118 -10.70 14.77 -6.91
C GLN A 118 -11.92 13.87 -6.66
N LEU A 119 -12.37 13.74 -5.41
CA LEU A 119 -13.58 12.99 -5.07
C LEU A 119 -14.78 13.90 -4.78
N ILE A 120 -14.58 15.23 -4.75
CA ILE A 120 -15.60 16.19 -4.29
C ILE A 120 -16.78 16.27 -5.26
N ASP A 121 -16.53 16.18 -6.57
CA ASP A 121 -17.56 16.17 -7.60
C ASP A 121 -18.23 14.79 -7.77
N GLY A 122 -17.79 13.79 -7.00
CA GLY A 122 -18.32 12.43 -7.03
C GLY A 122 -17.87 11.61 -8.25
N GLU A 123 -16.87 12.05 -8.99
CA GLU A 123 -16.38 11.39 -10.20
C GLU A 123 -14.86 11.30 -10.18
N LEU A 124 -14.30 10.09 -10.28
CA LEU A 124 -12.86 9.92 -10.45
C LEU A 124 -12.55 9.68 -11.93
N SER A 125 -12.18 10.75 -12.63
CA SER A 125 -12.03 10.75 -14.08
C SER A 125 -10.67 10.22 -14.56
N ARG A 126 -10.53 9.97 -15.88
CA ARG A 126 -9.21 9.63 -16.46
C ARG A 126 -8.19 10.75 -16.26
N LEU A 127 -8.63 12.00 -16.33
CA LEU A 127 -7.76 13.15 -16.11
C LEU A 127 -7.24 13.13 -14.68
N ASP A 128 -8.09 12.81 -13.71
CA ASP A 128 -7.69 12.70 -12.31
C ASP A 128 -6.64 11.62 -12.10
N GLY A 129 -6.84 10.46 -12.74
CA GLY A 129 -5.86 9.39 -12.76
C GLY A 129 -4.50 9.83 -13.31
N TRP A 130 -4.48 10.53 -14.44
CA TRP A 130 -3.24 11.06 -15.02
C TRP A 130 -2.59 12.15 -14.17
N VAL A 131 -3.37 12.98 -13.47
CA VAL A 131 -2.85 13.96 -12.51
C VAL A 131 -2.16 13.24 -11.36
N LEU A 132 -2.78 12.23 -10.75
CA LEU A 132 -2.18 11.44 -9.66
C LEU A 132 -0.89 10.73 -10.12
N LEU A 133 -0.89 10.13 -11.32
CA LEU A 133 0.29 9.49 -11.90
C LEU A 133 1.39 10.51 -12.24
N GLY A 134 1.03 11.70 -12.69
CA GLY A 134 1.97 12.80 -12.95
C GLY A 134 2.61 13.30 -11.66
N VAL A 135 1.83 13.46 -10.59
CA VAL A 135 2.32 13.80 -9.25
C VAL A 135 3.21 12.68 -8.71
N PHE A 136 2.83 11.41 -8.89
CA PHE A 136 3.67 10.26 -8.54
C PHE A 136 5.03 10.30 -9.23
N ALA A 137 5.04 10.50 -10.55
CA ALA A 137 6.28 10.61 -11.32
C ALA A 137 7.15 11.79 -10.86
N ALA A 138 6.54 12.92 -10.50
CA ALA A 138 7.25 14.08 -9.97
C ALA A 138 7.86 13.80 -8.59
N VAL A 139 7.10 13.19 -7.67
CA VAL A 139 7.57 12.82 -6.33
C VAL A 139 8.71 11.80 -6.43
N MET A 140 8.53 10.72 -7.19
CA MET A 140 9.57 9.70 -7.37
C MET A 140 10.81 10.25 -8.07
N GLY A 141 10.64 11.07 -9.12
CA GLY A 141 11.74 11.72 -9.80
C GLY A 141 12.54 12.65 -8.88
N TRP A 142 11.85 13.39 -8.01
CA TRP A 142 12.47 14.24 -7.01
C TRP A 142 13.22 13.45 -5.93
N SER A 143 12.65 12.34 -5.46
CA SER A 143 13.29 11.44 -4.48
C SER A 143 14.54 10.79 -5.07
N ILE A 144 14.45 10.22 -6.27
CA ILE A 144 15.60 9.67 -7.02
C ILE A 144 16.71 10.72 -7.19
N TYR A 145 16.35 11.94 -7.59
CA TYR A 145 17.31 13.02 -7.78
C TYR A 145 18.02 13.41 -6.49
N GLN A 146 17.30 13.47 -5.37
CA GLN A 146 17.89 13.74 -4.06
C GLN A 146 18.80 12.61 -3.58
N GLY A 147 18.38 11.35 -3.77
CA GLY A 147 19.17 10.17 -3.42
C GLY A 147 20.50 10.12 -4.17
N ILE A 148 20.50 10.39 -5.49
CA ILE A 148 21.73 10.44 -6.29
C ILE A 148 22.68 11.57 -5.82
N ARG A 149 22.15 12.68 -5.30
CA ARG A 149 22.94 13.81 -4.77
C ARG A 149 23.47 13.60 -3.35
N GLY A 150 23.34 12.40 -2.79
CA GLY A 150 23.91 12.03 -1.48
C GLY A 150 23.20 12.66 -0.28
N LYS A 151 21.95 13.12 -0.45
CA LYS A 151 21.08 13.43 0.69
C LYS A 151 20.33 12.15 1.04
N ALA A 152 20.42 11.71 2.30
CA ALA A 152 19.70 10.54 2.80
C ALA A 152 18.22 10.61 2.39
N ASP A 153 17.78 9.62 1.62
CA ASP A 153 16.40 9.48 1.16
C ASP A 153 15.67 8.43 2.00
N PRO A 154 14.71 8.83 2.84
CA PRO A 154 13.97 7.94 3.73
C PRO A 154 12.89 7.10 3.03
N LEU A 155 12.55 7.41 1.76
CA LEU A 155 11.70 6.54 0.94
C LEU A 155 12.47 5.33 0.40
N GLY A 156 13.80 5.42 0.33
CA GLY A 156 14.67 4.27 0.15
C GLY A 156 14.85 3.60 1.50
N GLY A 157 13.94 2.70 1.88
CA GLY A 157 14.18 1.85 3.05
C GLY A 157 15.55 1.16 2.94
N ASP A 158 16.17 0.86 4.09
CA ASP A 158 17.47 0.17 4.22
C ASP A 158 17.46 -1.30 3.74
N ALA A 159 16.64 -1.59 2.73
CA ALA A 159 16.69 -2.80 1.91
C ALA A 159 17.99 -2.93 1.09
N GLU A 160 18.97 -2.03 1.30
CA GLU A 160 20.36 -2.21 0.85
C GLU A 160 20.98 -3.50 1.42
N SER A 161 20.48 -4.04 2.55
CA SER A 161 21.16 -5.12 3.28
C SER A 161 20.68 -6.56 2.99
N GLU A 162 19.39 -6.81 2.73
CA GLU A 162 18.89 -8.20 2.64
C GLU A 162 18.80 -8.80 1.22
N ILE A 163 18.29 -8.06 0.23
CA ILE A 163 18.10 -8.61 -1.13
C ILE A 163 19.44 -8.63 -1.91
N VAL A 164 20.36 -7.72 -1.59
CA VAL A 164 21.67 -7.61 -2.26
C VAL A 164 22.64 -8.74 -1.84
N ALA A 165 22.35 -9.44 -0.74
CA ALA A 165 23.22 -10.44 -0.12
C ALA A 165 23.26 -11.81 -0.85
N HIS A 166 22.25 -12.12 -1.68
CA HIS A 166 22.22 -13.37 -2.44
C HIS A 166 22.51 -13.13 -3.93
N PRO A 167 23.76 -13.29 -4.41
CA PRO A 167 24.07 -13.16 -5.82
C PRO A 167 23.35 -14.24 -6.63
N MET A 168 22.33 -13.81 -7.37
CA MET A 168 21.57 -14.66 -8.28
C MET A 168 22.14 -14.55 -9.69
N PRO A 169 22.42 -15.66 -10.41
CA PRO A 169 22.86 -15.58 -11.81
C PRO A 169 21.84 -14.84 -12.69
N LEU A 170 22.29 -14.03 -13.65
CA LEU A 170 21.42 -13.26 -14.55
C LEU A 170 20.31 -14.10 -15.19
N LYS A 171 20.64 -15.32 -15.63
CA LYS A 171 19.64 -16.24 -16.21
C LYS A 171 18.51 -16.54 -15.23
N THR A 172 18.84 -16.84 -13.97
CA THR A 172 17.86 -17.10 -12.91
C THR A 172 17.09 -15.83 -12.55
N ALA A 173 17.74 -14.67 -12.54
CA ALA A 173 17.11 -13.38 -12.29
C ALA A 173 16.05 -13.05 -13.33
N ILE A 174 16.37 -13.23 -14.62
CA ILE A 174 15.42 -13.04 -15.73
C ILE A 174 14.27 -14.06 -15.65
N ILE A 175 14.57 -15.33 -15.30
CA ILE A 175 13.52 -16.34 -15.12
C ILE A 175 12.55 -15.92 -14.02
N TRP A 176 13.04 -15.51 -12.85
CA TRP A 176 12.17 -15.07 -11.75
C TRP A 176 11.45 -13.76 -12.03
N LEU A 177 12.08 -12.83 -12.73
CA LEU A 177 11.42 -11.61 -13.21
C LEU A 177 10.20 -11.96 -14.07
N VAL A 178 10.37 -12.83 -15.07
CA VAL A 178 9.30 -13.16 -16.03
C VAL A 178 8.25 -14.06 -15.39
N ILE A 179 8.66 -15.13 -14.73
CA ILE A 179 7.72 -16.08 -14.09
C ILE A 179 6.99 -15.39 -12.92
N GLY A 180 7.70 -14.60 -12.11
CA GLY A 180 7.12 -13.82 -11.03
C GLY A 180 6.05 -12.87 -11.55
N LEU A 181 6.33 -12.12 -12.62
CA LEU A 181 5.34 -11.23 -13.24
C LEU A 181 4.12 -11.98 -13.78
N ILE A 182 4.31 -13.11 -14.47
CA ILE A 182 3.19 -13.92 -14.99
C ILE A 182 2.32 -14.42 -13.83
N LEU A 183 2.94 -14.96 -12.78
CA LEU A 183 2.22 -15.48 -11.62
C LEU A 183 1.55 -14.35 -10.82
N LEU A 184 2.15 -13.16 -10.76
CA LEU A 184 1.55 -11.97 -10.17
C LEU A 184 0.26 -11.61 -10.91
N ILE A 185 0.29 -11.53 -12.24
CA ILE A 185 -0.89 -11.23 -13.06
C ILE A 185 -1.98 -12.31 -12.89
N VAL A 186 -1.60 -13.59 -12.94
CA VAL A 186 -2.55 -14.72 -12.81
C VAL A 186 -3.18 -14.74 -11.41
N SER A 187 -2.39 -14.53 -10.37
CA SER A 187 -2.88 -14.51 -8.99
C SER A 187 -3.76 -13.29 -8.71
N SER A 188 -3.41 -12.10 -9.22
CA SER A 188 -4.29 -10.91 -9.15
C SER A 188 -5.63 -11.19 -9.81
N ARG A 189 -5.65 -11.83 -10.98
CA ARG A 189 -6.92 -12.14 -11.66
C ARG A 189 -7.76 -13.15 -10.90
N LEU A 190 -7.13 -14.18 -10.33
CA LEU A 190 -7.80 -15.16 -9.47
C LEU A 190 -8.41 -14.50 -8.23
N LEU A 191 -7.67 -13.59 -7.59
CA LEU A 191 -8.12 -12.82 -6.43
C LEU A 191 -9.30 -11.91 -6.78
N VAL A 192 -9.19 -11.12 -7.86
CA VAL A 192 -10.25 -10.22 -8.33
C VAL A 192 -11.53 -11.00 -8.62
N TRP A 193 -11.43 -12.11 -9.36
CA TRP A 193 -12.57 -12.96 -9.64
C TRP A 193 -13.24 -13.48 -8.35
N GLY A 194 -12.44 -13.98 -7.41
CA GLY A 194 -12.94 -14.45 -6.12
C GLY A 194 -13.61 -13.34 -5.29
N ALA A 195 -13.00 -12.15 -5.25
CA ALA A 195 -13.49 -10.99 -4.52
C ALA A 195 -14.83 -10.50 -5.08
N VAL A 196 -14.93 -10.31 -6.40
CA VAL A 196 -16.17 -9.88 -7.07
C VAL A 196 -17.27 -10.94 -6.90
N ALA A 197 -16.94 -12.23 -7.04
CA ALA A 197 -17.92 -13.30 -6.84
C ALA A 197 -18.45 -13.36 -5.39
N ILE A 198 -17.61 -13.05 -4.39
CA ILE A 198 -18.04 -12.91 -3.00
C ILE A 198 -18.96 -11.70 -2.86
N ALA A 199 -18.55 -10.52 -3.37
CA ALA A 199 -19.32 -9.29 -3.28
C ALA A 199 -20.74 -9.46 -3.83
N GLN A 200 -20.85 -9.98 -5.05
CA GLN A 200 -22.12 -10.27 -5.71
C GLN A 200 -22.99 -11.26 -4.93
N SER A 201 -22.37 -12.30 -4.36
CA SER A 201 -23.12 -13.32 -3.60
C SER A 201 -23.61 -12.84 -2.23
N LEU A 202 -23.00 -11.81 -1.67
CA LEU A 202 -23.40 -11.16 -0.42
C LEU A 202 -24.26 -9.91 -0.64
N GLY A 203 -24.50 -9.52 -1.91
CA GLY A 203 -25.25 -8.30 -2.23
C GLY A 203 -24.52 -7.00 -1.83
N VAL A 204 -23.19 -7.04 -1.71
CA VAL A 204 -22.38 -5.87 -1.31
C VAL A 204 -21.56 -5.33 -2.45
N SER A 205 -21.15 -4.07 -2.34
CA SER A 205 -20.30 -3.44 -3.33
C SER A 205 -18.90 -4.05 -3.34
N ASP A 206 -18.31 -4.16 -4.53
CA ASP A 206 -16.91 -4.60 -4.68
C ASP A 206 -15.95 -3.67 -3.92
N LEU A 207 -16.33 -2.41 -3.72
CA LEU A 207 -15.63 -1.44 -2.88
C LEU A 207 -15.41 -1.96 -1.45
N ILE A 208 -16.46 -2.48 -0.78
CA ILE A 208 -16.34 -2.96 0.60
C ILE A 208 -15.40 -4.16 0.68
N ILE A 209 -15.47 -5.08 -0.29
CA ILE A 209 -14.54 -6.22 -0.36
C ILE A 209 -13.10 -5.73 -0.62
N GLY A 210 -12.94 -4.69 -1.44
CA GLY A 210 -11.68 -4.00 -1.68
C GLY A 210 -11.08 -3.41 -0.41
N LEU A 211 -11.87 -2.63 0.33
CA LEU A 211 -11.49 -1.97 1.59
C LEU A 211 -11.14 -2.95 2.72
N THR A 212 -11.59 -4.20 2.63
CA THR A 212 -11.46 -5.20 3.69
C THR A 212 -10.52 -6.33 3.29
N ILE A 213 -11.05 -7.39 2.68
CA ILE A 213 -10.33 -8.64 2.43
C ILE A 213 -9.15 -8.42 1.50
N VAL A 214 -9.35 -7.65 0.43
CA VAL A 214 -8.30 -7.43 -0.58
C VAL A 214 -7.20 -6.54 0.00
N ALA A 215 -7.55 -5.37 0.56
CA ALA A 215 -6.59 -4.47 1.20
C ALA A 215 -5.77 -5.15 2.31
N ILE A 216 -6.40 -5.94 3.19
CA ILE A 216 -5.70 -6.73 4.22
C ILE A 216 -4.73 -7.70 3.56
N GLY A 217 -5.19 -8.42 2.55
CA GLY A 217 -4.44 -9.47 1.89
C GLY A 217 -3.22 -8.93 1.12
N THR A 218 -3.37 -7.83 0.40
CA THR A 218 -2.24 -7.23 -0.33
C THR A 218 -1.25 -6.54 0.61
N SER A 219 -1.69 -6.05 1.78
CA SER A 219 -0.83 -5.42 2.81
C SER A 219 -0.12 -6.42 3.74
N LEU A 220 -0.29 -7.73 3.54
CA LEU A 220 0.41 -8.76 4.31
C LEU A 220 1.95 -8.71 4.19
N PRO A 221 2.56 -8.41 3.03
CA PRO A 221 4.00 -8.21 2.90
C PRO A 221 4.51 -7.07 3.80
N GLU A 222 3.80 -5.94 3.84
CA GLU A 222 4.11 -4.82 4.73
C GLU A 222 4.00 -5.22 6.19
N LEU A 223 3.00 -6.01 6.56
CA LEU A 223 2.84 -6.50 7.93
C LEU A 223 3.99 -7.43 8.31
N ALA A 224 4.37 -8.34 7.41
CA ALA A 224 5.50 -9.26 7.62
C ALA A 224 6.82 -8.49 7.76
N SER A 225 7.06 -7.50 6.88
CA SER A 225 8.22 -6.61 6.93
C SER A 225 8.29 -5.82 8.24
N ALA A 226 7.16 -5.23 8.66
CA ALA A 226 7.10 -4.46 9.90
C ALA A 226 7.34 -5.34 11.15
N ILE A 227 6.78 -6.55 11.20
CA ILE A 227 7.05 -7.52 12.27
C ILE A 227 8.53 -7.95 12.27
N ALA A 228 9.12 -8.17 11.09
CA ALA A 228 10.53 -8.51 10.97
C ALA A 228 11.45 -7.38 11.48
N ALA A 229 11.14 -6.12 11.13
CA ALA A 229 11.86 -4.94 11.61
C ALA A 229 11.79 -4.79 13.14
N VAL A 230 10.61 -5.04 13.74
CA VAL A 230 10.47 -5.08 15.21
C VAL A 230 11.38 -6.14 15.84
N LYS A 231 11.44 -7.34 15.26
CA LYS A 231 12.30 -8.42 15.78
C LYS A 231 13.80 -8.09 15.68
N LYS A 232 14.20 -7.26 14.72
CA LYS A 232 15.57 -6.80 14.51
C LYS A 232 15.94 -5.53 15.29
N ASN A 233 14.99 -4.94 16.02
CA ASN A 233 15.12 -3.62 16.66
C ASN A 233 15.34 -2.45 15.68
N GLU A 234 14.90 -2.60 14.43
CA GLU A 234 14.99 -1.60 13.35
C GLU A 234 13.67 -0.82 13.22
N HIS A 235 13.20 -0.23 14.33
CA HIS A 235 11.83 0.29 14.42
C HIS A 235 11.62 1.55 13.59
N ASP A 236 12.68 2.30 13.32
CA ASP A 236 12.67 3.52 12.53
C ASP A 236 12.32 3.30 11.05
N LEU A 237 12.53 2.08 10.54
CA LEU A 237 12.22 1.70 9.17
C LEU A 237 10.73 1.40 8.93
N ILE A 238 9.98 1.10 9.99
CA ILE A 238 8.58 0.68 9.88
C ILE A 238 7.73 1.81 9.27
N LEU A 239 7.87 3.02 9.78
CA LEU A 239 7.06 4.16 9.31
C LEU A 239 7.45 4.60 7.91
N GLY A 240 8.73 4.57 7.55
CA GLY A 240 9.16 4.88 6.19
C GLY A 240 8.50 3.94 5.16
N ASN A 241 8.49 2.62 5.44
CA ASN A 241 7.84 1.65 4.57
C ASN A 241 6.32 1.85 4.46
N ILE A 242 5.64 2.07 5.58
CA ILE A 242 4.18 2.29 5.62
C ILE A 242 3.79 3.59 4.89
N LEU A 243 4.55 4.67 5.08
CA LEU A 243 4.26 5.94 4.43
C LEU A 243 4.63 5.93 2.95
N GLY A 244 5.72 5.27 2.58
CA GLY A 244 6.09 4.99 1.20
C GLY A 244 4.95 4.25 0.48
N SER A 245 4.53 3.10 1.01
CA SER A 245 3.36 2.34 0.50
C SER A 245 2.11 3.23 0.45
N GLY A 246 1.91 4.10 1.46
CA GLY A 246 0.84 5.10 1.48
C GLY A 246 0.82 6.06 0.28
N ILE A 247 1.99 6.59 -0.09
CA ILE A 247 2.17 7.46 -1.26
C ILE A 247 1.90 6.68 -2.54
N PHE A 248 2.44 5.45 -2.64
CA PHE A 248 2.23 4.57 -3.79
C PHE A 248 0.76 4.22 -4.00
N ASN A 249 0.05 3.84 -2.94
CA ASN A 249 -1.36 3.50 -3.01
C ASN A 249 -2.22 4.71 -3.39
N THR A 250 -1.96 5.87 -2.78
CA THR A 250 -2.73 7.08 -3.04
C THR A 250 -2.54 7.58 -4.47
N LEU A 251 -1.30 7.54 -4.98
CA LEU A 251 -0.99 8.14 -6.28
C LEU A 251 -0.96 7.13 -7.41
N ALA A 252 -0.18 6.06 -7.27
CA ALA A 252 0.03 5.08 -8.34
C ALA A 252 -1.15 4.11 -8.44
N VAL A 253 -1.61 3.54 -7.32
CA VAL A 253 -2.70 2.53 -7.34
C VAL A 253 -4.03 3.16 -7.75
N VAL A 254 -4.46 4.19 -7.03
CA VAL A 254 -5.71 4.91 -7.37
C VAL A 254 -5.59 5.62 -8.71
N GLY A 255 -4.45 6.26 -8.99
CA GLY A 255 -4.24 6.96 -10.27
C GLY A 255 -4.27 6.03 -11.47
N LEU A 256 -3.63 4.85 -11.38
CA LEU A 256 -3.67 3.85 -12.44
C LEU A 256 -5.07 3.27 -12.63
N ALA A 257 -5.79 2.99 -11.53
CA ALA A 257 -7.17 2.50 -11.62
C ALA A 257 -8.07 3.48 -12.36
N ALA A 258 -8.03 4.77 -12.00
CA ALA A 258 -8.81 5.83 -12.65
C ALA A 258 -8.39 6.07 -14.12
N ALA A 259 -7.09 5.98 -14.42
CA ALA A 259 -6.58 6.11 -15.77
C ALA A 259 -7.05 4.96 -16.68
N ILE A 260 -7.17 3.73 -16.14
CA ILE A 260 -7.68 2.55 -16.85
C ILE A 260 -9.21 2.64 -17.02
N GLN A 261 -9.92 2.79 -15.91
CA GLN A 261 -11.38 2.75 -15.85
C GLN A 261 -11.89 3.81 -14.85
N PRO A 262 -12.39 4.96 -15.34
CA PRO A 262 -13.07 5.95 -14.52
C PRO A 262 -14.27 5.36 -13.79
N LEU A 263 -14.62 5.96 -12.66
CA LEU A 263 -15.78 5.55 -11.89
C LEU A 263 -16.47 6.74 -11.24
N SER A 264 -17.80 6.67 -11.20
CA SER A 264 -18.61 7.44 -10.28
C SER A 264 -18.34 6.93 -8.86
N VAL A 265 -18.08 7.85 -7.95
CA VAL A 265 -17.68 7.57 -6.58
C VAL A 265 -18.85 7.89 -5.66
N ASP A 266 -19.30 6.90 -4.90
CA ASP A 266 -20.32 7.12 -3.88
C ASP A 266 -19.81 8.12 -2.83
N PRO A 267 -20.66 9.05 -2.34
CA PRO A 267 -20.27 10.03 -1.33
C PRO A 267 -19.67 9.41 -0.06
N GLU A 268 -20.04 8.17 0.26
CA GLU A 268 -19.46 7.41 1.37
C GLU A 268 -17.93 7.29 1.26
N VAL A 269 -17.37 7.15 0.06
CA VAL A 269 -15.92 7.05 -0.10
C VAL A 269 -15.22 8.31 0.42
N LEU A 270 -15.78 9.49 0.18
CA LEU A 270 -15.21 10.74 0.67
C LEU A 270 -15.44 10.92 2.17
N TYR A 271 -16.69 10.79 2.64
CA TYR A 271 -17.06 11.10 4.02
C TYR A 271 -16.68 10.03 5.04
N ARG A 272 -16.59 8.76 4.62
CA ARG A 272 -16.23 7.62 5.48
C ARG A 272 -14.78 7.22 5.28
N ASP A 273 -14.41 6.81 4.07
CA ASP A 273 -13.17 6.07 3.84
C ASP A 273 -11.96 7.01 3.73
N TRP A 274 -12.03 8.00 2.84
CA TRP A 274 -11.00 9.02 2.69
C TRP A 274 -10.85 9.87 3.95
N THR A 275 -11.97 10.28 4.57
CA THR A 275 -11.93 11.08 5.82
C THR A 275 -11.28 10.29 6.95
N LEU A 276 -11.56 8.98 7.08
CA LEU A 276 -10.87 8.13 8.04
C LEU A 276 -9.38 8.02 7.71
N MET A 277 -9.01 7.78 6.45
CA MET A 277 -7.62 7.70 6.02
C MET A 277 -6.86 8.99 6.33
N LEU A 278 -7.44 10.16 6.04
CA LEU A 278 -6.86 11.45 6.39
C LEU A 278 -6.76 11.61 7.92
N GLY A 279 -7.81 11.26 8.65
CA GLY A 279 -7.83 11.30 10.12
C GLY A 279 -6.73 10.44 10.75
N LEU A 280 -6.51 9.23 10.22
CA LEU A 280 -5.44 8.32 10.64
C LEU A 280 -4.06 8.89 10.31
N THR A 281 -3.89 9.49 9.13
CA THR A 281 -2.64 10.13 8.71
C THR A 281 -2.29 11.32 9.62
N LEU A 282 -3.29 12.15 9.93
CA LEU A 282 -3.14 13.28 10.86
C LEU A 282 -2.89 12.80 12.30
N ALA A 283 -3.59 11.75 12.74
CA ALA A 283 -3.36 11.15 14.05
C ALA A 283 -1.93 10.64 14.18
N LEU A 284 -1.40 9.96 13.15
CA LEU A 284 -0.02 9.50 13.11
C LEU A 284 0.98 10.67 13.15
N LEU A 285 0.68 11.78 12.47
CA LEU A 285 1.47 13.01 12.55
C LEU A 285 1.48 13.59 13.97
N VAL A 286 0.32 13.66 14.64
CA VAL A 286 0.20 14.15 16.02
C VAL A 286 0.90 13.22 17.02
N MET A 287 0.74 11.90 16.88
CA MET A 287 1.41 10.89 17.69
C MET A 287 2.93 10.97 17.51
N GLY A 288 3.37 11.16 16.26
CA GLY A 288 4.76 11.29 15.87
C GLY A 288 5.45 12.54 16.40
N PHE A 289 4.78 13.71 16.40
CA PHE A 289 5.31 14.97 16.96
C PHE A 289 5.14 15.09 18.49
N GLY A 290 4.10 14.45 19.03
CA GLY A 290 3.57 14.69 20.37
C GLY A 290 2.96 16.07 20.56
N LEU A 291 2.12 16.20 21.59
CA LEU A 291 1.45 17.46 21.95
C LEU A 291 2.42 18.59 22.37
N THR A 292 3.65 18.25 22.74
CA THR A 292 4.70 19.20 23.15
C THR A 292 5.76 19.45 22.06
N GLY A 293 5.73 18.73 20.94
CA GLY A 293 6.71 18.85 19.85
C GLY A 293 8.03 18.10 20.04
N TRP A 294 8.16 17.30 21.12
CA TRP A 294 9.36 16.55 21.47
C TRP A 294 9.18 15.03 21.42
N ARG A 295 7.96 14.51 21.28
CA ARG A 295 7.82 13.06 21.09
C ARG A 295 8.27 12.72 19.67
N LYS A 296 8.92 11.58 19.55
CA LYS A 296 9.36 10.93 18.32
C LYS A 296 9.09 9.44 18.45
N LEU A 297 7.96 9.09 19.06
CA LEU A 297 7.64 7.73 19.48
C LEU A 297 6.15 7.50 19.35
N VAL A 298 5.76 6.50 18.58
CA VAL A 298 4.40 5.95 18.62
C VAL A 298 4.35 4.95 19.77
N SER A 299 3.56 5.25 20.80
CA SER A 299 3.48 4.44 22.01
C SER A 299 2.55 3.24 21.85
N ARG A 300 2.60 2.31 22.81
CA ARG A 300 1.65 1.18 22.87
C ARG A 300 0.19 1.62 22.98
N VAL A 301 -0.06 2.76 23.63
CA VAL A 301 -1.41 3.34 23.76
C VAL A 301 -1.89 3.88 22.42
N ASP A 302 -1.02 4.56 21.69
CA ASP A 302 -1.30 5.03 20.33
C ASP A 302 -1.61 3.84 19.41
N GLY A 303 -0.83 2.77 19.52
CA GLY A 303 -1.07 1.52 18.79
C GLY A 303 -2.42 0.86 19.12
N ALA A 304 -2.78 0.80 20.41
CA ALA A 304 -4.07 0.29 20.85
C ALA A 304 -5.25 1.14 20.33
N LEU A 305 -5.09 2.47 20.28
CA LEU A 305 -6.09 3.37 19.73
C LEU A 305 -6.26 3.15 18.23
N LEU A 306 -5.16 3.04 17.47
CA LEU A 306 -5.18 2.76 16.04
C LEU A 306 -5.88 1.42 15.73
N LEU A 307 -5.57 0.36 16.48
CA LEU A 307 -6.26 -0.93 16.34
C LEU A 307 -7.74 -0.85 16.69
N ALA A 308 -8.10 -0.12 17.76
CA ALA A 308 -9.50 0.05 18.13
C ALA A 308 -10.29 0.74 17.02
N VAL A 309 -9.71 1.78 16.39
CA VAL A 309 -10.28 2.45 15.23
C VAL A 309 -10.41 1.48 14.05
N TYR A 310 -9.39 0.67 13.77
CA TYR A 310 -9.43 -0.32 12.68
C TYR A 310 -10.54 -1.36 12.86
N ILE A 311 -10.65 -1.92 14.07
CA ILE A 311 -11.69 -2.91 14.41
C ILE A 311 -13.08 -2.26 14.33
N GLY A 312 -13.23 -1.03 14.84
CA GLY A 312 -14.49 -0.29 14.76
C GLY A 312 -14.92 0.00 13.33
N TYR A 313 -14.00 0.50 12.49
CA TYR A 313 -14.24 0.77 11.08
C TYR A 313 -14.59 -0.51 10.30
N THR A 314 -13.78 -1.55 10.45
CA THR A 314 -14.01 -2.83 9.77
C THR A 314 -15.33 -3.46 10.23
N GLY A 315 -15.63 -3.41 11.53
CA GLY A 315 -16.90 -3.86 12.09
C GLY A 315 -18.09 -3.07 11.57
N TYR A 316 -17.95 -1.75 11.39
CA TYR A 316 -18.97 -0.91 10.75
C TYR A 316 -19.20 -1.33 9.29
N LEU A 317 -18.14 -1.51 8.49
CA LEU A 317 -18.27 -2.02 7.11
C LEU A 317 -18.97 -3.38 7.08
N PHE A 318 -18.59 -4.33 7.93
CA PHE A 318 -19.28 -5.62 8.04
C PHE A 318 -20.75 -5.49 8.45
N SER A 319 -21.10 -4.53 9.32
CA SER A 319 -22.50 -4.30 9.70
C SER A 319 -23.35 -3.82 8.52
N THR A 320 -22.77 -3.05 7.59
CA THR A 320 -23.46 -2.64 6.36
C THR A 320 -23.68 -3.82 5.40
N VAL A 321 -22.74 -4.78 5.38
CA VAL A 321 -22.88 -6.04 4.64
C VAL A 321 -24.04 -6.89 5.19
N VAL A 322 -24.08 -7.09 6.52
CA VAL A 322 -25.11 -7.91 7.16
C VAL A 322 -26.51 -7.28 7.05
N SER A 323 -26.59 -5.96 7.00
CA SER A 323 -27.86 -5.25 6.88
C SER A 323 -28.41 -5.22 5.45
N ALA A 324 -27.57 -5.50 4.45
CA ALA A 324 -27.94 -5.56 3.02
C ALA A 324 -28.35 -6.97 2.56
N ALA A 325 -27.98 -8.01 3.31
CA ALA A 325 -28.27 -9.43 3.04
C ALA A 325 -29.61 -9.88 3.67
#